data_AF-A0A949XDJ3-F1
#
_entry.id   AF-A0A949XDJ3-F1
#
_cell.length_a   1.000
_cell.length_b   1.000
_cell.length_c   1.000
_cell.angle_alpha   90.00
_cell.angle_beta   90.00
_cell.angle_gamma   90.00
#
_symmetry.space_group_name_H-M   'P 1'
#
loop_
_entity.id
_entity.type
_entity.pdbx_description
1 polymer ?
#
loop_
_entity_poly.entity_id
_entity_poly.type
_entity_poly.pdbx_seq_one_letter_code
_entity_poly.pdbx_strand_id
1 'polypeptide(L)'
;MLSERQIDSLAVHLVHGLIAHGSIEALADEKDLIACVVEMMSANFEQEIRIENEADKQAEVLARQNPGIDPARLRAGIRQRLAAKAGFIL
;
A
#
# COMPACT_ATOMS: atom_id res chain seq x y z
N MET A 1 -3.90 -7.94 -5.09
CA MET A 1 -3.10 -7.78 -3.85
C MET A 1 -2.34 -9.04 -3.57
N LEU A 2 -1.17 -8.90 -2.93
CA LEU A 2 -0.39 -10.04 -2.50
C LEU A 2 -1.14 -10.78 -1.37
N SER A 3 -1.08 -12.10 -1.40
CA SER A 3 -1.48 -12.92 -0.25
C SER A 3 -0.47 -12.81 0.89
N GLU A 4 -0.88 -13.16 2.11
CA GLU A 4 0.00 -13.18 3.29
C GLU A 4 1.30 -13.96 3.03
N ARG A 5 1.19 -15.15 2.42
CA ARG A 5 2.37 -15.94 2.01
C ARG A 5 3.29 -15.25 1.01
N GLN A 6 2.73 -14.42 0.12
CA GLN A 6 3.53 -13.64 -0.84
C GLN A 6 4.20 -12.45 -0.16
N ILE A 7 3.55 -11.83 0.83
CA ILE A 7 4.14 -10.78 1.66
C ILE A 7 5.31 -11.36 2.47
N ASP A 8 5.13 -12.50 3.11
CA ASP A 8 6.18 -13.20 3.87
C ASP A 8 7.38 -13.53 2.98
N SER A 9 7.14 -14.15 1.82
CA SER A 9 8.20 -14.53 0.88
C SER A 9 8.97 -13.30 0.37
N LEU A 10 8.25 -12.22 0.07
CA LEU A 10 8.87 -10.96 -0.36
C LEU A 10 9.70 -10.32 0.75
N ALA A 11 9.18 -10.28 1.98
CA ALA A 11 9.88 -9.71 3.13
C ALA A 11 11.17 -10.48 3.44
N VAL A 12 11.11 -11.82 3.41
CA VAL A 12 12.29 -12.68 3.55
C VAL A 12 13.32 -12.36 2.47
N HIS A 13 12.90 -12.34 1.20
CA HIS A 13 13.82 -12.09 0.09
C HIS A 13 14.46 -10.70 0.17
N LEU A 14 13.68 -9.68 0.55
CA LEU A 14 14.14 -8.30 0.68
C LEU A 14 15.17 -8.16 1.80
N VAL A 15 14.84 -8.59 3.01
CA VAL A 15 15.73 -8.44 4.18
C VAL A 15 17.00 -9.25 3.99
N HIS A 16 16.86 -10.52 3.60
CA HIS A 16 18.00 -11.39 3.36
C HIS A 16 18.92 -10.82 2.27
N GLY A 17 18.35 -10.36 1.16
CA GLY A 17 19.12 -9.76 0.06
C GLY A 17 19.86 -8.49 0.50
N LEU A 18 19.20 -7.58 1.22
CA LEU A 18 19.83 -6.34 1.68
C LEU A 18 21.01 -6.60 2.63
N ILE A 19 20.89 -7.59 3.51
CA ILE A 19 21.98 -8.00 4.42
C ILE A 19 23.09 -8.69 3.63
N ALA A 20 22.76 -9.68 2.79
CA ALA A 20 23.74 -10.46 2.03
C ALA A 20 24.56 -9.60 1.05
N HIS A 21 23.95 -8.56 0.48
CA HIS A 21 24.63 -7.60 -0.39
C HIS A 21 25.39 -6.51 0.38
N GLY A 22 25.31 -6.47 1.71
CA GLY A 22 25.95 -5.44 2.53
C GLY A 22 25.34 -4.04 2.36
N SER A 23 24.11 -3.95 1.82
CA SER A 23 23.39 -2.69 1.65
C SER A 23 22.90 -2.13 2.98
N ILE A 24 22.71 -2.99 3.98
CA ILE A 24 22.38 -2.63 5.36
C ILE A 24 23.21 -3.46 6.33
N GLU A 25 23.50 -2.89 7.50
CA GLU A 25 24.00 -3.63 8.65
C GLU A 25 22.82 -4.01 9.56
N ALA A 26 22.69 -5.30 9.88
CA ALA A 26 21.60 -5.77 10.73
C ALA A 26 21.84 -5.35 12.18
N LEU A 27 20.96 -4.49 12.70
CA LEU A 27 21.02 -4.02 14.10
C LEU A 27 20.23 -4.92 15.07
N ALA A 28 19.51 -5.90 14.54
CA ALA A 28 18.69 -6.87 15.26
C ALA A 28 18.76 -8.23 14.53
N ASP A 29 18.17 -9.27 15.12
CA ASP A 29 18.07 -10.58 14.48
C ASP A 29 17.32 -10.46 13.14
N GLU A 30 17.81 -11.17 12.11
CA GLU A 30 17.22 -11.18 10.77
C GLU A 30 15.73 -11.55 10.80
N LYS A 31 15.34 -12.49 11.69
CA LYS A 31 13.95 -12.89 11.85
C LYS A 31 13.08 -11.75 12.38
N ASP A 32 13.59 -10.95 13.30
CA ASP A 32 12.85 -9.81 13.88
C ASP A 32 12.72 -8.68 12.85
N LEU A 33 13.76 -8.46 12.03
CA LEU A 33 13.70 -7.54 10.90
C LEU A 33 12.67 -7.99 9.85
N ILE A 34 12.64 -9.27 9.51
CA ILE A 34 11.64 -9.84 8.58
C ILE A 34 10.22 -9.62 9.13
N ALA A 35 9.98 -9.93 10.41
CA ALA A 35 8.67 -9.74 11.03
C ALA A 35 8.22 -8.27 10.98
N CYS A 36 9.12 -7.33 11.28
CA CYS A 36 8.85 -5.90 11.19
C CYS A 36 8.50 -5.48 9.75
N VAL A 37 9.23 -5.97 8.75
CA VAL A 37 8.95 -5.68 7.34
C VAL A 37 7.62 -6.26 6.89
N VAL A 38 7.26 -7.49 7.31
CA VAL A 38 5.94 -8.10 7.04
C VAL A 38 4.82 -7.23 7.61
N GLU A 39 4.97 -6.77 8.86
CA GLU A 39 3.99 -5.90 9.50
C GLU A 39 3.85 -4.57 8.73
N MET A 40 4.97 -3.93 8.39
CA MET A 40 4.97 -2.69 7.62
C MET A 40 4.31 -2.85 6.24
N MET A 41 4.64 -3.92 5.51
CA MET A 41 4.05 -4.20 4.20
C MET A 41 2.55 -4.46 4.31
N SER A 42 2.13 -5.25 5.30
CA SER A 42 0.72 -5.57 5.54
C SER A 42 -0.08 -4.31 5.86
N ALA A 43 0.43 -3.47 6.77
CA ALA A 43 -0.18 -2.18 7.10
C ALA A 43 -0.26 -1.26 5.87
N ASN A 44 0.78 -1.24 5.04
CA ASN A 44 0.81 -0.46 3.81
C ASN A 44 -0.27 -0.91 2.81
N PHE A 45 -0.43 -2.21 2.58
CA PHE A 45 -1.48 -2.75 1.71
C PHE A 45 -2.88 -2.51 2.27
N GLU A 46 -3.07 -2.65 3.58
CA GLU A 46 -4.35 -2.31 4.21
C GLU A 46 -4.72 -0.83 4.01
N GLN A 47 -3.74 0.06 4.12
CA GLN A 47 -3.95 1.48 3.89
C GLN A 47 -4.31 1.76 2.42
N GLU A 48 -3.65 1.09 1.48
CA GLU A 48 -4.00 1.16 0.05
C GLU A 48 -5.46 0.73 -0.17
N ILE A 49 -5.88 -0.43 0.35
CA ILE A 49 -7.28 -0.92 0.29
C ILE A 49 -8.26 0.13 0.79
N ARG A 50 -7.96 0.76 1.93
CA ARG A 50 -8.83 1.78 2.53
C ARG A 50 -8.95 3.00 1.63
N ILE A 51 -7.84 3.46 1.05
CA ILE A 51 -7.83 4.59 0.11
C ILE A 51 -8.65 4.25 -1.14
N GLU A 52 -8.48 3.06 -1.71
CA GLU A 52 -9.22 2.63 -2.89
C GLU A 52 -10.72 2.54 -2.63
N ASN A 53 -11.12 1.86 -1.56
CA ASN A 53 -12.52 1.70 -1.19
C ASN A 53 -13.20 3.05 -0.90
N GLU A 54 -12.50 3.98 -0.27
CA GLU A 54 -13.03 5.32 -0.01
C GLU A 54 -13.13 6.16 -1.28
N ALA A 55 -12.15 6.03 -2.19
CA ALA A 55 -12.21 6.68 -3.49
C ALA A 55 -13.40 6.17 -4.32
N ASP A 56 -13.66 4.86 -4.29
CA ASP A 56 -14.79 4.23 -4.97
C ASP A 56 -16.14 4.75 -4.44
N LYS A 57 -16.32 4.76 -3.12
CA LYS A 57 -17.54 5.29 -2.50
C LYS A 57 -17.78 6.76 -2.84
N GLN A 58 -16.75 7.60 -2.74
CA GLN A 58 -16.88 9.04 -3.04
C GLN A 58 -17.15 9.27 -4.54
N ALA A 59 -16.48 8.53 -5.42
CA ALA A 59 -16.69 8.65 -6.86
C ALA A 59 -18.11 8.25 -7.25
N GLU A 60 -18.66 7.18 -6.66
CA GLU A 60 -20.03 6.74 -6.92
C GLU A 60 -21.06 7.80 -6.52
N VAL A 61 -20.92 8.38 -5.31
CA VAL A 61 -21.81 9.44 -4.83
C VAL A 61 -21.79 10.66 -5.75
N LEU A 62 -20.60 11.10 -6.15
CA LEU A 62 -20.42 12.28 -6.99
C LEU A 62 -20.85 12.05 -8.44
N ALA A 63 -20.65 10.85 -9.00
CA ALA A 63 -21.09 10.49 -10.33
C ALA A 63 -22.63 10.46 -10.43
N ARG A 64 -23.32 9.97 -9.40
CA ARG A 64 -24.79 10.02 -9.32
C ARG A 64 -25.32 11.45 -9.31
N GLN A 65 -24.60 12.39 -8.70
CA GLN A 65 -24.99 13.79 -8.61
C GLN A 65 -24.67 14.59 -9.88
N ASN A 66 -23.73 14.11 -10.72
CA ASN A 66 -23.24 14.84 -11.90
C ASN A 66 -23.27 13.94 -13.15
N PRO A 67 -24.44 13.75 -13.78
CA PRO A 67 -24.57 13.00 -15.02
C PRO A 67 -23.78 13.73 -16.13
N GLY A 68 -22.65 13.16 -16.55
CA GLY A 68 -21.77 13.73 -17.58
C GLY A 68 -20.28 13.78 -17.21
N ILE A 69 -19.95 13.55 -15.93
CA ILE A 69 -18.55 13.40 -15.50
C ILE A 69 -18.13 11.93 -15.69
N ASP A 70 -16.91 11.72 -16.21
CA ASP A 70 -16.29 10.40 -16.30
C ASP A 70 -15.96 9.87 -14.89
N PRO A 71 -16.62 8.78 -14.44
CA PRO A 71 -16.41 8.22 -13.10
C PRO A 71 -14.98 7.73 -12.86
N ALA A 72 -14.27 7.26 -13.90
CA ALA A 72 -12.92 6.75 -13.76
C ALA A 72 -11.92 7.88 -13.45
N ARG A 73 -12.04 9.02 -14.13
CA ARG A 73 -11.22 10.21 -13.86
C ARG A 73 -11.51 10.79 -12.48
N LEU A 74 -12.78 10.78 -12.08
CA LEU A 74 -13.21 11.23 -10.76
C LEU A 74 -12.60 10.37 -9.65
N ARG A 75 -12.71 9.04 -9.77
CA ARG A 75 -12.08 8.07 -8.86
C ARG A 75 -10.58 8.30 -8.76
N ALA A 76 -9.89 8.46 -9.89
CA ALA A 76 -8.43 8.68 -9.92
C ALA A 76 -8.02 9.95 -9.14
N GLY A 77 -8.71 11.07 -9.37
CA GLY A 77 -8.44 12.32 -8.65
C GLY A 77 -8.72 12.23 -7.16
N ILE A 78 -9.80 11.56 -6.76
CA ILE A 78 -10.13 11.33 -5.35
C ILE A 78 -9.07 10.44 -4.69
N ARG A 79 -8.67 9.34 -5.35
CA ARG A 79 -7.65 8.42 -4.86
C ARG A 79 -6.33 9.15 -4.59
N GLN A 80 -5.86 9.98 -5.53
CA GLN A 80 -4.66 10.80 -5.36
C GLN A 80 -4.77 11.75 -4.17
N ARG A 81 -5.90 12.44 -4.03
CA ARG A 81 -6.15 13.36 -2.91
C ARG A 81 -6.14 12.63 -1.57
N LEU A 82 -6.78 11.46 -1.49
CA LEU A 82 -6.83 10.65 -0.26
C LEU A 82 -5.45 10.10 0.11
N ALA A 83 -4.69 9.61 -0.87
CA ALA A 83 -3.32 9.16 -0.66
C ALA A 83 -2.41 10.27 -0.15
N ALA A 84 -2.42 11.44 -0.81
CA ALA A 84 -1.65 12.60 -0.37
C ALA A 84 -2.01 13.03 1.08
N LYS A 85 -3.30 13.01 1.42
CA LYS A 85 -3.76 13.32 2.79
C LYS A 85 -3.26 12.28 3.82
N ALA A 86 -3.13 11.03 3.42
CA ALA A 86 -2.66 9.94 4.27
C ALA A 86 -1.13 9.80 4.29
N GLY A 87 -0.38 10.69 3.61
CA GLY A 87 1.06 10.55 3.43
C GLY A 87 1.47 9.32 2.63
N PHE A 88 0.52 8.74 1.88
CA PHE A 88 0.72 7.53 1.07
C PHE A 88 1.15 7.92 -0.34
N ILE A 89 2.18 7.24 -0.86
CA ILE A 89 2.65 7.42 -2.23
C ILE A 89 2.00 6.32 -3.08
N LEU A 90 1.18 6.73 -4.06
CA LEU A 90 0.55 5.83 -5.04
C LEU A 90 1.46 5.53 -6.23
#